data_AF-A0AAV0NVN4-F1
#
_entry.id   AF-A0AAV0NVN4-F1
#
_cell.length_a   1.000
_cell.length_b   1.000
_cell.length_c   1.000
_cell.angle_alpha   90.00
_cell.angle_beta   90.00
_cell.angle_gamma   90.00
#
_symmetry.space_group_name_H-M   'P 1'
#
loop_
_entity.id
_entity.type
_entity.pdbx_description
1 polymer ?
#
loop_
_entity_poly.entity_id
_entity_poly.type
_entity_poly.pdbx_seq_one_letter_code
_entity_poly.pdbx_strand_id
1 'polypeptide(L)'
;MIEEWENFKNGFWGRNSKLIEYLDRECLEHKEKWACAYTNNIFHIGNTSTNRVESAHSTLKAWLNTSTGGVDTLFLSWHASIGGQVIEIRKELETCRTKTFKGAYGPPYGVIRGSVSLYALELMFVEGKKTPSECDCVIGRTHGLPCSCRINSFKGAGDHFR
;
A
#
# COMPACT_ATOMS: atom_id res chain seq x y z
N MET A 1 21.42 -11.74 -7.88
CA MET A 1 21.49 -10.36 -7.33
C MET A 1 22.87 -9.73 -7.44
N ILE A 2 23.95 -10.24 -6.82
CA ILE A 2 25.30 -9.65 -6.99
C ILE A 2 25.78 -9.79 -8.45
N GLU A 3 25.65 -10.98 -9.03
CA GLU A 3 26.04 -11.24 -10.42
C GLU A 3 25.21 -10.44 -11.43
N GLU A 4 23.92 -10.27 -11.19
CA GLU A 4 23.03 -9.43 -12.02
C GLU A 4 23.41 -7.95 -11.93
N TRP A 5 23.83 -7.48 -10.75
CA TRP A 5 24.31 -6.11 -10.56
C TRP A 5 25.64 -5.87 -11.26
N GLU A 6 26.58 -6.82 -11.18
CA GLU A 6 27.84 -6.74 -11.94
C GLU A 6 27.59 -6.76 -13.46
N ASN A 7 26.66 -7.59 -13.94
CA ASN A 7 26.27 -7.59 -15.34
C ASN A 7 25.61 -6.26 -15.77
N PHE A 8 24.84 -5.63 -14.89
CA PHE A 8 24.26 -4.30 -15.14
C PHE A 8 25.35 -3.22 -15.22
N LYS A 9 26.31 -3.21 -14.29
CA LYS A 9 27.45 -2.27 -14.26
C LYS A 9 28.38 -2.45 -15.45
N ASN A 10 28.56 -3.67 -15.94
CA ASN A 10 29.41 -3.95 -17.11
C ASN A 10 28.63 -3.84 -18.44
N GLY A 11 27.32 -3.61 -18.38
CA GLY A 11 26.43 -3.53 -19.53
C GLY A 11 26.28 -2.11 -20.11
N PHE A 12 25.21 -1.91 -20.88
CA PHE A 12 24.90 -0.65 -21.57
C PHE A 12 24.89 0.58 -20.65
N TRP A 13 24.33 0.42 -19.45
CA TRP A 13 24.20 1.50 -18.45
C TRP A 13 25.51 1.82 -17.72
N GLY A 14 26.47 0.89 -17.74
CA GLY A 14 27.80 1.02 -17.13
C GLY A 14 28.61 2.20 -17.62
N ARG A 15 28.33 2.68 -18.83
CA ARG A 15 29.02 3.83 -19.44
C ARG A 15 28.66 5.15 -18.75
N ASN A 16 27.56 5.20 -18.02
CA ASN A 16 27.17 6.38 -17.26
C ASN A 16 27.64 6.26 -15.80
N SER A 17 28.90 6.61 -15.57
CA SER A 17 29.54 6.48 -14.25
C SER A 17 28.79 7.19 -13.13
N LYS A 18 28.20 8.37 -13.42
CA LYS A 18 27.40 9.13 -12.43
C LYS A 18 26.12 8.40 -12.03
N LEU A 19 25.44 7.76 -12.99
CA LEU A 19 24.25 6.96 -12.70
C LEU A 19 24.61 5.75 -11.85
N ILE A 20 25.69 5.04 -12.19
CA ILE A 20 26.14 3.87 -11.43
C ILE A 20 26.52 4.27 -10.01
N GLU A 21 27.28 5.36 -9.84
CA GLU A 21 27.65 5.89 -8.52
C GLU A 21 26.42 6.25 -7.68
N TYR A 22 25.42 6.91 -8.29
CA TYR A 22 24.17 7.24 -7.61
C TYR A 22 23.39 5.98 -7.19
N LEU A 23 23.28 4.99 -8.08
CA LEU A 23 22.56 3.75 -7.78
C LEU A 23 23.25 2.93 -6.68
N ASP A 24 24.59 2.83 -6.73
CA ASP A 24 25.37 2.14 -5.71
C ASP A 24 25.22 2.82 -4.34
N ARG A 25 25.34 4.15 -4.29
CA ARG A 25 25.34 4.90 -3.03
C ARG A 25 23.95 5.09 -2.44
N GLU A 26 22.98 5.55 -3.24
CA GLU A 26 21.69 6.02 -2.73
C GLU A 26 20.58 4.96 -2.83
N CYS A 27 20.64 4.10 -3.85
CA CYS A 27 19.55 3.15 -4.12
C CYS A 27 19.82 1.77 -3.51
N LEU A 28 21.01 1.20 -3.73
CA LEU A 28 21.32 -0.16 -3.27
C LEU A 28 21.49 -0.27 -1.76
N GLU A 29 21.92 0.80 -1.09
CA GLU A 29 21.93 0.88 0.37
C GLU A 29 20.52 0.73 0.95
N HIS A 30 19.49 1.07 0.18
CA HIS A 30 18.09 1.03 0.59
C HIS A 30 17.26 0.01 -0.18
N LYS A 31 17.90 -1.00 -0.80
CA LYS A 31 17.24 -2.00 -1.65
C LYS A 31 16.11 -2.73 -0.94
N GLU A 32 16.21 -2.94 0.36
CA GLU A 32 15.15 -3.53 1.15
C GLU A 32 13.85 -2.72 1.10
N LYS A 33 13.92 -1.40 0.91
CA LYS A 33 12.75 -0.51 0.87
C LYS A 33 11.97 -0.56 -0.45
N TRP A 34 12.59 -0.98 -1.56
CA TRP A 34 11.98 -0.87 -2.90
C TRP A 34 12.06 -2.15 -3.73
N ALA A 35 13.01 -3.05 -3.47
CA ALA A 35 13.09 -4.29 -4.21
C ALA A 35 11.99 -5.26 -3.74
N CYS A 36 11.20 -5.75 -4.70
CA CYS A 36 10.00 -6.58 -4.47
C CYS A 36 10.27 -7.82 -3.60
N ALA A 37 11.47 -8.41 -3.69
CA ALA A 37 11.86 -9.54 -2.86
C ALA A 37 11.84 -9.23 -1.34
N TYR A 38 11.99 -7.96 -0.96
CA TYR A 38 11.99 -7.50 0.44
C TYR A 38 10.67 -6.87 0.87
N THR A 39 9.86 -6.37 -0.06
CA THR A 39 8.61 -5.66 0.28
C THR A 39 7.62 -6.55 1.02
N ASN A 40 7.63 -7.86 0.78
CA ASN A 40 6.81 -8.85 1.52
C ASN A 40 7.12 -8.96 3.02
N ASN A 41 8.20 -8.33 3.47
CA ASN A 41 8.63 -8.32 4.87
C ASN A 41 8.55 -6.93 5.51
N ILE A 42 8.01 -5.92 4.81
CA ILE A 42 7.93 -4.54 5.28
C ILE A 42 6.46 -4.11 5.33
N PHE A 43 6.09 -3.35 6.35
CA PHE A 43 4.76 -2.78 6.48
C PHE A 43 4.54 -1.62 5.50
N HIS A 44 3.69 -1.81 4.48
CA HIS A 44 3.46 -0.83 3.42
C HIS A 44 1.99 -0.68 2.99
N ILE A 45 1.06 -1.45 3.56
CA ILE A 45 -0.40 -1.36 3.32
C ILE A 45 -0.74 -1.37 1.80
N GLY A 46 -0.12 -2.29 1.06
CA GLY A 46 -0.35 -2.44 -0.38
C GLY A 46 0.35 -1.39 -1.27
N ASN A 47 1.08 -0.43 -0.69
CA ASN A 47 1.82 0.56 -1.47
C ASN A 47 3.19 0.02 -1.92
N THR A 48 3.21 -0.73 -3.04
CA THR A 48 4.43 -1.34 -3.61
C THR A 48 4.91 -0.66 -4.89
N SER A 49 4.25 0.42 -5.32
CA SER A 49 4.60 1.16 -6.53
C SER A 49 4.52 2.66 -6.29
N THR A 50 5.26 3.45 -7.06
CA THR A 50 5.20 4.91 -7.01
C THR A 50 3.98 5.48 -7.73
N ASN A 51 3.11 4.64 -8.32
CA ASN A 51 1.97 5.05 -9.15
C ASN A 51 1.07 6.09 -8.46
N ARG A 52 0.78 5.93 -7.17
CA ARG A 52 -0.06 6.89 -6.44
C ARG A 52 0.60 8.26 -6.30
N VAL A 53 1.89 8.28 -5.98
CA VAL A 53 2.68 9.52 -5.83
C VAL A 53 2.83 10.20 -7.19
N GLU A 54 3.20 9.44 -8.22
CA GLU A 54 3.37 9.98 -9.57
C GLU A 54 2.05 10.47 -10.17
N SER A 55 0.93 9.79 -9.90
CA SER A 55 -0.40 10.28 -10.30
C SER A 55 -0.72 11.62 -9.63
N ALA A 56 -0.49 11.75 -8.32
CA ALA A 56 -0.72 13.00 -7.59
C ALA A 56 0.20 14.12 -8.10
N HIS A 57 1.47 13.82 -8.35
CA HIS A 57 2.42 14.75 -8.97
C HIS A 57 1.99 15.16 -10.38
N SER A 58 1.50 14.23 -11.19
CA SER A 58 1.00 14.49 -12.53
C SER A 58 -0.18 15.46 -12.50
N THR A 59 -1.15 15.20 -11.63
CA THR A 59 -2.30 16.10 -11.41
C THR A 59 -1.84 17.49 -10.97
N LEU A 60 -0.90 17.58 -10.03
CA LEU A 60 -0.35 18.85 -9.58
C LEU A 60 0.35 19.59 -10.73
N LYS A 61 1.24 18.92 -11.47
CA LYS A 61 1.96 19.51 -12.61
C LYS A 61 1.01 19.99 -13.71
N ALA A 62 -0.01 19.22 -14.04
CA ALA A 62 -1.01 19.60 -15.04
C ALA A 62 -1.73 20.89 -14.62
N TRP A 63 -2.07 21.00 -13.34
CA TRP A 63 -2.69 22.19 -12.80
C TRP A 63 -1.74 23.40 -12.76
N LEU A 64 -0.48 23.20 -12.36
CA LEU A 64 0.56 24.24 -12.42
C LEU A 64 0.77 24.79 -13.83
N ASN A 65 0.84 23.89 -14.84
CA ASN A 65 1.07 24.26 -16.23
C ASN A 65 -0.11 25.02 -16.86
N THR A 66 -1.31 24.90 -16.28
CA THR A 66 -2.52 25.58 -16.76
C THR A 66 -2.89 26.80 -15.91
N SER A 67 -2.21 27.01 -14.78
CA SER A 67 -2.46 28.15 -13.90
C SER A 67 -1.91 29.45 -14.49
N THR A 68 -2.77 30.44 -14.62
CA THR A 68 -2.41 31.83 -14.97
C THR A 68 -2.27 32.74 -13.74
N GLY A 69 -2.52 32.21 -12.54
CA GLY A 69 -2.49 32.93 -11.27
C GLY A 69 -1.11 33.04 -10.64
N GLY A 70 -0.96 33.97 -9.69
CA GLY A 70 0.24 34.11 -8.86
C GLY A 70 0.43 32.96 -7.88
N VAL A 71 1.64 32.86 -7.30
CA VAL A 71 2.02 31.79 -6.35
C VAL A 71 1.13 31.74 -5.11
N ASP A 72 0.58 32.88 -4.69
CA ASP A 72 -0.37 33.03 -3.59
C ASP A 72 -1.70 32.31 -3.87
N THR A 73 -2.27 32.51 -5.06
CA THR A 73 -3.51 31.84 -5.49
C THR A 73 -3.33 30.34 -5.68
N LEU A 74 -2.14 29.94 -6.13
CA LEU A 74 -1.73 28.54 -6.26
C LEU A 74 -1.71 27.83 -4.89
N PHE A 75 -1.13 28.45 -3.86
CA PHE A 75 -1.08 27.85 -2.53
C PHE A 75 -2.47 27.64 -1.93
N LEU A 76 -3.37 28.62 -2.09
CA LEU A 76 -4.75 28.53 -1.61
C LEU A 76 -5.52 27.37 -2.26
N SER A 77 -5.41 27.24 -3.58
CA SER A 77 -6.11 26.17 -4.29
C SER A 77 -5.50 24.79 -4.03
N TRP A 78 -4.18 24.67 -3.83
CA TRP A 78 -3.58 23.41 -3.37
C TRP A 78 -4.05 23.02 -1.97
N HIS A 79 -4.09 23.99 -1.04
CA HIS A 79 -4.61 23.77 0.31
C HIS A 79 -6.08 23.30 0.27
N ALA A 80 -6.92 23.93 -0.57
CA ALA A 80 -8.29 23.52 -0.77
C ALA A 80 -8.40 22.09 -1.35
N SER A 81 -7.49 21.71 -2.27
CA SER A 81 -7.44 20.35 -2.82
C SER A 81 -7.13 19.30 -1.74
N ILE A 82 -6.17 19.57 -0.85
CA ILE A 82 -5.88 18.70 0.30
C ILE A 82 -7.12 18.58 1.20
N GLY A 83 -7.80 19.71 1.47
CA GLY A 83 -9.06 19.71 2.21
C GLY A 83 -10.13 18.82 1.55
N GLY A 84 -10.25 18.90 0.23
CA GLY A 84 -11.12 18.03 -0.58
C GLY A 84 -10.80 16.54 -0.43
N GLN A 85 -9.52 16.16 -0.50
CA GLN A 85 -9.08 14.77 -0.32
C GLN A 85 -9.45 14.24 1.08
N VAL A 86 -9.30 15.06 2.13
CA VAL A 86 -9.69 14.68 3.49
C VAL A 86 -11.20 14.44 3.58
N ILE A 87 -12.01 15.29 2.95
CA ILE A 87 -13.47 15.12 2.89
C ILE A 87 -13.83 13.83 2.17
N GLU A 88 -13.18 13.54 1.05
CA GLU A 88 -13.39 12.32 0.27
C GLU A 88 -13.06 11.06 1.08
N ILE A 89 -11.90 11.03 1.75
CA ILE A 89 -11.52 9.91 2.63
C ILE A 89 -12.56 9.69 3.73
N ARG A 90 -13.04 10.77 4.38
CA ARG A 90 -14.09 10.66 5.41
C ARG A 90 -15.39 10.10 4.84
N LYS A 91 -15.79 10.56 3.65
CA LYS A 91 -16.98 10.06 2.95
C LYS A 91 -16.85 8.57 2.62
N GLU A 92 -15.69 8.11 2.18
CA GLU A 92 -15.42 6.70 1.92
C GLU A 92 -15.47 5.85 3.20
N LEU A 93 -14.93 6.36 4.31
CA LEU A 93 -15.00 5.69 5.61
C LEU A 93 -16.44 5.55 6.10
N GLU A 94 -17.25 6.60 6.01
CA GLU A 94 -18.68 6.53 6.35
C GLU A 94 -19.45 5.57 5.42
N THR A 95 -19.06 5.52 4.14
CA THR A 95 -19.57 4.53 3.19
C THR A 95 -19.20 3.10 3.63
N CYS A 96 -17.99 2.88 4.14
CA CYS A 96 -17.57 1.59 4.69
C CYS A 96 -18.35 1.19 5.94
N ARG A 97 -18.72 2.16 6.80
CA ARG A 97 -19.52 1.91 8.01
C ARG A 97 -20.95 1.47 7.69
N THR A 98 -21.54 2.06 6.66
CA THR A 98 -22.95 1.81 6.28
C THR A 98 -23.12 0.56 5.43
N LYS A 99 -22.14 0.23 4.58
CA LYS A 99 -22.20 -0.94 3.72
C LYS A 99 -21.98 -2.24 4.51
N THR A 100 -22.58 -3.32 4.01
CA THR A 100 -22.44 -4.66 4.59
C THR A 100 -21.55 -5.51 3.70
N PHE A 101 -20.48 -6.09 4.26
CA PHE A 101 -19.66 -7.07 3.56
C PHE A 101 -20.36 -8.44 3.56
N LYS A 102 -20.81 -8.91 2.39
CA LYS A 102 -21.50 -10.19 2.25
C LYS A 102 -20.51 -11.34 2.54
N GLY A 103 -20.70 -12.02 3.67
CA GLY A 103 -19.86 -13.16 4.10
C GLY A 103 -19.12 -12.98 5.42
N ALA A 104 -19.13 -11.77 5.99
CA ALA A 104 -18.48 -11.45 7.28
C ALA A 104 -19.44 -11.45 8.48
N TYR A 105 -20.58 -12.14 8.39
CA TYR A 105 -21.61 -12.13 9.46
C TYR A 105 -21.27 -13.03 10.64
N GLY A 106 -20.46 -14.07 10.42
CA GLY A 106 -20.04 -15.02 11.46
C GLY A 106 -18.65 -14.74 12.01
N PRO A 107 -18.21 -15.52 13.01
CA PRO A 107 -16.83 -15.52 13.47
C PRO A 107 -15.84 -15.76 12.31
N PRO A 108 -14.66 -15.11 12.32
CA PRO A 108 -14.21 -14.13 13.30
C PRO A 108 -14.63 -12.68 13.02
N TYR A 109 -15.33 -12.40 11.91
CA TYR A 109 -15.46 -11.05 11.35
C TYR A 109 -16.59 -10.20 11.94
N GLY A 110 -17.63 -10.83 12.52
CA GLY A 110 -18.87 -10.13 12.88
C GLY A 110 -18.70 -8.89 13.78
N VAL A 111 -17.73 -8.91 14.70
CA VAL A 111 -17.51 -7.85 15.71
C VAL A 111 -16.76 -6.63 15.16
N ILE A 112 -15.88 -6.83 14.17
CA ILE A 112 -15.05 -5.75 13.61
C ILE A 112 -15.72 -5.00 12.46
N ARG A 113 -16.98 -5.33 12.16
CA ARG A 113 -17.76 -4.67 11.11
C ARG A 113 -17.96 -3.19 11.46
N GLY A 114 -17.68 -2.31 10.49
CA GLY A 114 -17.82 -0.87 10.67
C GLY A 114 -16.69 -0.21 11.47
N SER A 115 -15.84 -1.00 12.12
CA SER A 115 -14.60 -0.55 12.77
C SER A 115 -13.38 -0.68 11.84
N VAL A 116 -13.48 -1.53 10.82
CA VAL A 116 -12.44 -1.78 9.82
C VAL A 116 -12.96 -1.43 8.43
N SER A 117 -12.09 -0.94 7.55
CA SER A 117 -12.46 -0.61 6.16
C SER A 117 -12.92 -1.86 5.41
N LEU A 118 -13.82 -1.68 4.44
CA LEU A 118 -14.27 -2.79 3.60
C LEU A 118 -13.13 -3.45 2.83
N TYR A 119 -12.14 -2.67 2.41
CA TYR A 119 -10.95 -3.16 1.72
C TYR A 119 -10.13 -4.11 2.60
N ALA A 120 -9.87 -3.74 3.86
CA ALA A 120 -9.17 -4.63 4.78
C ALA A 120 -9.98 -5.89 5.11
N LEU A 121 -11.31 -5.76 5.26
CA LEU A 121 -12.21 -6.91 5.41
C LEU A 121 -12.14 -7.87 4.21
N GLU A 122 -12.12 -7.34 2.99
CA GLU A 122 -12.00 -8.12 1.77
C GLU A 122 -10.66 -8.87 1.70
N LEU A 123 -9.55 -8.20 2.02
CA LEU A 123 -8.22 -8.82 2.07
C LEU A 123 -8.19 -9.97 3.09
N MET A 124 -8.71 -9.76 4.30
CA MET A 124 -8.80 -10.82 5.31
C MET A 124 -9.71 -11.96 4.86
N PHE A 125 -10.83 -11.66 4.21
CA PHE A 125 -11.75 -12.68 3.71
C PHE A 125 -11.13 -13.55 2.63
N VAL A 126 -10.40 -12.95 1.68
CA VAL A 126 -9.65 -13.67 0.63
C VAL A 126 -8.56 -14.53 1.26
N GLU A 127 -7.76 -13.96 2.17
CA GLU A 127 -6.70 -14.70 2.87
C GLU A 127 -7.28 -15.87 3.67
N GLY A 128 -8.42 -15.68 4.32
CA GLY A 128 -9.10 -16.70 5.11
C GLY A 128 -9.66 -17.88 4.32
N LYS A 129 -9.56 -17.88 2.98
CA LYS A 129 -9.87 -19.04 2.12
C LYS A 129 -8.68 -20.00 1.99
N LYS A 130 -7.45 -19.54 2.24
CA LYS A 130 -6.25 -20.38 2.25
C LYS A 130 -6.25 -21.29 3.46
N THR A 131 -5.68 -22.48 3.32
CA THR A 131 -5.35 -23.34 4.47
C THR A 131 -4.13 -22.79 5.22
N PRO A 132 -3.96 -23.11 6.52
CA PRO A 132 -2.76 -22.72 7.26
C PRO A 132 -1.44 -23.20 6.61
N SER A 133 -1.46 -24.35 5.92
CA SER A 133 -0.30 -24.87 5.18
C SER A 133 0.07 -24.05 3.95
N GLU A 134 -0.87 -23.30 3.37
CA GLU A 134 -0.65 -22.41 2.22
C GLU A 134 -0.31 -20.98 2.67
N CYS A 135 -0.21 -20.72 3.97
CA CYS A 135 0.00 -19.37 4.50
C CYS A 135 1.49 -19.01 4.53
N ASP A 136 1.85 -17.94 3.82
CA ASP A 136 3.18 -17.32 3.85
C ASP A 136 3.30 -16.21 4.90
N CYS A 137 2.21 -15.88 5.60
CA CYS A 137 2.07 -14.78 6.56
C CYS A 137 2.40 -13.38 6.01
N VAL A 138 2.41 -13.20 4.68
CA VAL A 138 2.81 -11.93 4.05
C VAL A 138 1.84 -10.80 4.40
N ILE A 139 0.53 -11.06 4.40
CA ILE A 139 -0.47 -10.03 4.72
C ILE A 139 -0.32 -9.47 6.15
N GLY A 140 0.15 -10.30 7.08
CA GLY A 140 0.46 -9.89 8.44
C GLY A 140 1.62 -8.91 8.51
N ARG A 141 2.69 -9.19 7.78
CA ARG A 141 3.87 -8.30 7.72
C ARG A 141 3.59 -7.01 6.94
N THR A 142 2.87 -7.12 5.83
CA THR A 142 2.69 -6.01 4.88
C THR A 142 1.55 -5.07 5.21
N HIS A 143 0.45 -5.58 5.79
CA HIS A 143 -0.76 -4.81 6.07
C HIS A 143 -1.12 -4.78 7.56
N GLY A 144 -0.44 -5.56 8.41
CA GLY A 144 -0.79 -5.68 9.83
C GLY A 144 -2.11 -6.43 10.08
N LEU A 145 -2.62 -7.13 9.05
CA LEU A 145 -3.89 -7.85 9.11
C LEU A 145 -3.67 -9.33 9.50
N PRO A 146 -4.63 -10.00 10.15
CA PRO A 146 -4.52 -11.41 10.45
C PRO A 146 -4.35 -12.24 9.17
N CYS A 147 -3.29 -13.06 9.12
CA CYS A 147 -3.08 -14.02 8.04
C CYS A 147 -3.92 -15.28 8.21
N SER A 148 -3.89 -16.18 7.22
CA SER A 148 -4.68 -17.42 7.24
C SER A 148 -4.48 -18.26 8.51
N CYS A 149 -3.25 -18.36 9.04
CA CYS A 149 -2.97 -19.07 10.30
C CYS A 149 -3.84 -18.56 11.45
N ARG A 150 -3.88 -17.24 11.63
CA ARG A 150 -4.65 -16.61 12.71
C ARG A 150 -6.16 -16.69 12.42
N ILE A 151 -6.58 -16.40 11.19
CA ILE A 151 -8.01 -16.46 10.81
C ILE A 151 -8.59 -17.85 11.09
N ASN A 152 -7.90 -18.92 10.66
CA ASN A 152 -8.38 -20.29 10.84
C ASN A 152 -8.37 -20.73 12.31
N SER A 153 -7.41 -20.27 13.11
CA SER A 153 -7.42 -20.50 14.56
C SER A 153 -8.69 -19.93 15.22
N PHE A 154 -9.09 -18.71 14.89
CA PHE A 154 -10.33 -18.12 15.42
C PHE A 154 -11.58 -18.83 14.89
N LYS A 155 -11.61 -19.20 13.60
CA LYS A 155 -12.72 -19.99 13.03
C LYS A 155 -12.91 -21.32 13.76
N GLY A 156 -11.82 -22.05 14.03
CA GLY A 156 -11.86 -23.33 14.74
C GLY A 156 -12.31 -23.22 16.20
N ALA A 157 -11.97 -22.10 16.86
CA ALA A 157 -12.41 -21.81 18.22
C ALA A 157 -13.82 -21.22 18.31
N GLY A 158 -14.41 -20.79 17.18
CA GLY A 158 -15.65 -20.00 17.17
C GLY A 158 -15.50 -18.61 17.79
N ASP A 159 -14.28 -18.08 17.86
CA ASP A 159 -13.97 -16.80 18.51
C ASP A 159 -13.97 -15.63 17.50
N HIS A 160 -14.03 -14.40 18.01
CA HIS A 160 -14.08 -13.17 17.22
C HIS A 160 -12.80 -12.36 17.31
N PHE A 161 -12.52 -11.59 16.26
CA PHE A 161 -11.52 -10.53 16.36
C PHE A 161 -11.91 -9.50 17.43
N ARG A 162 -10.90 -8.96 18.11
CA ARG A 162 -11.02 -7.94 19.16
C ARG A 162 -10.48 -6.62 18.67
#